data_AF-A0A552FPA8-F1
#
_entry.id   AF-A0A552FPA8-F1
#
_cell.length_a   1.000
_cell.length_b   1.000
_cell.length_c   1.000
_cell.angle_alpha   90.00
_cell.angle_beta   90.00
_cell.angle_gamma   90.00
#
_symmetry.space_group_name_H-M   'P 1'
#
loop_
_entity.id
_entity.type
_entity.pdbx_description
1 polymer ?
#
loop_
_entity_poly.entity_id
_entity_poly.type
_entity_poly.pdbx_seq_one_letter_code
_entity_poly.pdbx_strand_id
1 'polypeptide(L)'
;MLTKTRLNSVQKFLIWSAGADQEVLSQESCRTERYKYESIGTTVILTAIMAFCSGGYALFTVFGSLTISISLGFIWGSIIFNLDRFFILTASQNKSSSKLQFWVGAVTRLSIAILLGFIVAKPLELRLFESEINQKISQQRREREREESRKDQDTPDVKRINKINEEIDNLTREKNQASDALQKARIDAIEEIEGKGVTGKAGVGTIAKERQKNVETIEKSVTFLDNIIQDLLKEKNSLIKKQQSSLSIKTPQKKEWQEGSLLDRISALEALSKDDPAIAITNKLITLLLIIIEIAPVLVKILSKEGLYEKLLEKEIIDRMNQENLGKMAEKELSKMKELKNFQLNIEALMIEYIRLRERNKEKIEDIQMNKAKNIYQQHDEETANFIKLCRERVNNYEDLVD
;
A
#
# COMPACT_ATOMS: atom_id res chain seq x y z
N MET A 1 24.59 30.46 -30.26
CA MET A 1 23.30 30.37 -29.53
C MET A 1 22.63 29.09 -29.96
N LEU A 2 22.43 28.13 -29.04
CA LEU A 2 21.69 26.91 -29.34
C LEU A 2 20.21 27.28 -29.45
N THR A 3 19.61 27.07 -30.62
CA THR A 3 18.18 27.25 -30.86
C THR A 3 17.39 26.27 -29.99
N LYS A 4 16.49 26.82 -29.15
CA LYS A 4 15.58 26.02 -28.32
C LYS A 4 14.26 25.81 -29.06
N THR A 5 13.80 24.56 -29.12
CA THR A 5 12.47 24.22 -29.62
C THR A 5 11.43 24.39 -28.50
N ARG A 6 10.25 24.92 -28.82
CA ARG A 6 9.13 24.97 -27.87
C ARG A 6 8.52 23.57 -27.72
N LEU A 7 8.68 22.97 -26.54
CA LEU A 7 8.05 21.69 -26.19
C LEU A 7 6.58 21.87 -25.83
N ASN A 8 5.72 20.97 -26.31
CA ASN A 8 4.30 20.94 -25.94
C ASN A 8 4.12 20.37 -24.52
N SER A 9 2.98 20.66 -23.87
CA SER A 9 2.72 20.23 -22.48
C SER A 9 2.82 18.72 -22.27
N VAL A 10 2.36 17.93 -23.25
CA VAL A 10 2.47 16.46 -23.22
C VAL A 10 3.93 16.03 -23.24
N GLN A 11 4.74 16.58 -24.13
CA GLN A 11 6.17 16.24 -24.22
C GLN A 11 6.91 16.60 -22.93
N LYS A 12 6.60 17.77 -22.35
CA LYS A 12 7.16 18.18 -21.05
C LYS A 12 6.81 17.18 -19.95
N PHE A 13 5.55 16.74 -19.89
CA PHE A 13 5.11 15.74 -18.93
C PHE A 13 5.82 14.40 -19.14
N LEU A 14 5.91 13.88 -20.38
CA LEU A 14 6.62 12.64 -20.70
C LEU A 14 8.11 12.70 -20.29
N ILE A 15 8.79 13.78 -20.66
CA ILE A 15 10.21 13.99 -20.31
C ILE A 15 10.40 14.06 -18.79
N TRP A 16 9.46 14.71 -18.08
CA TRP A 16 9.48 14.76 -16.62
C TRP A 16 9.24 13.39 -15.97
N SER A 17 8.36 12.57 -16.54
CA SER A 17 8.13 11.18 -16.13
C SER A 17 9.37 10.31 -16.33
N ALA A 18 10.14 10.55 -17.39
CA ALA A 18 11.42 9.89 -17.66
C ALA A 18 12.58 10.39 -16.76
N GLY A 19 12.33 11.35 -15.87
CA GLY A 19 13.32 11.91 -14.98
C GLY A 19 14.45 12.65 -15.71
N ALA A 20 14.13 13.32 -16.82
CA ALA A 20 15.09 14.09 -17.60
C ALA A 20 14.82 15.59 -17.55
N ASP A 21 15.87 16.38 -17.74
CA ASP A 21 15.83 17.84 -17.73
C ASP A 21 15.23 18.37 -19.05
N GLN A 22 14.11 19.07 -18.94
CA GLN A 22 13.37 19.62 -20.07
C GLN A 22 14.16 20.74 -20.77
N GLU A 23 14.95 21.52 -20.04
CA GLU A 23 15.69 22.64 -20.60
C GLU A 23 16.84 22.16 -21.48
N VAL A 24 17.56 21.13 -21.04
CA VAL A 24 18.63 20.49 -21.82
C VAL A 24 18.06 19.82 -23.07
N LEU A 25 16.94 19.10 -22.94
CA LEU A 25 16.30 18.40 -24.07
C LEU A 25 15.56 19.34 -25.04
N SER A 26 15.27 20.58 -24.63
CA SER A 26 14.68 21.60 -25.51
C SER A 26 15.65 22.09 -26.59
N GLN A 27 16.96 21.87 -26.43
CA GLN A 27 17.96 22.22 -27.45
C GLN A 27 17.74 21.43 -28.73
N GLU A 28 17.86 22.08 -29.89
CA GLU A 28 17.61 21.46 -31.20
C GLU A 28 18.56 20.31 -31.51
N SER A 29 19.80 20.39 -31.03
CA SER A 29 20.80 19.32 -31.13
C SER A 29 20.38 18.03 -30.43
N CYS A 30 19.45 18.09 -29.47
CA CYS A 30 18.99 16.95 -28.67
C CYS A 30 17.75 16.25 -29.25
N ARG A 31 17.39 16.44 -30.53
CA ARG A 31 16.17 15.87 -31.12
C ARG A 31 16.06 14.35 -30.96
N THR A 32 17.13 13.60 -31.21
CA THR A 32 17.13 12.14 -31.07
C THR A 32 17.01 11.68 -29.61
N GLU A 33 17.71 12.34 -28.69
CA GLU A 33 17.59 12.05 -27.25
C GLU A 33 16.19 12.40 -26.73
N ARG A 34 15.56 13.46 -27.24
CA ARG A 34 14.20 13.84 -26.87
C ARG A 34 13.21 12.70 -27.12
N TYR A 35 13.21 12.10 -28.31
CA TYR A 35 12.32 10.97 -28.61
C TYR A 35 12.59 9.75 -27.72
N LYS A 36 13.86 9.50 -27.37
CA LYS A 36 14.24 8.43 -26.44
C LYS A 36 13.67 8.68 -25.03
N TYR A 37 13.84 9.88 -24.47
CA TYR A 37 13.28 10.21 -23.15
C TYR A 37 11.76 10.32 -23.16
N GLU A 38 11.14 10.81 -24.25
CA GLU A 38 9.68 10.76 -24.43
C GLU A 38 9.18 9.31 -24.37
N SER A 39 9.85 8.39 -25.06
CA SER A 39 9.48 6.96 -25.08
C SER A 39 9.62 6.30 -23.70
N ILE A 40 10.71 6.59 -22.98
CA ILE A 40 10.91 6.13 -21.59
C ILE A 40 9.77 6.66 -20.69
N GLY A 41 9.42 7.93 -20.83
CA GLY A 41 8.32 8.55 -20.08
C GLY A 41 6.96 7.93 -20.40
N THR A 42 6.71 7.61 -21.67
CA THR A 42 5.50 6.91 -22.11
C THR A 42 5.40 5.52 -21.47
N THR A 43 6.50 4.77 -21.42
CA THR A 43 6.50 3.44 -20.79
C THR A 43 6.15 3.50 -19.30
N VAL A 44 6.68 4.49 -18.56
CA VAL A 44 6.38 4.70 -17.13
C VAL A 44 4.92 5.08 -16.87
N ILE A 45 4.30 5.82 -17.78
CA ILE A 45 2.88 6.15 -17.65
C ILE A 45 2.03 4.92 -17.96
N LEU A 46 2.45 4.11 -18.94
CA LEU A 46 1.73 2.90 -19.30
C LEU A 46 1.77 1.86 -18.16
N THR A 47 2.90 1.70 -17.47
CA THR A 47 3.01 0.84 -16.27
C THR A 47 2.11 1.37 -15.15
N ALA A 48 2.09 2.69 -14.91
CA ALA A 48 1.19 3.30 -13.93
C ALA A 48 -0.31 3.09 -14.24
N ILE A 49 -0.72 3.18 -15.52
CA ILE A 49 -2.09 2.90 -15.94
C ILE A 49 -2.43 1.42 -15.77
N MET A 50 -1.52 0.52 -16.13
CA MET A 50 -1.71 -0.92 -15.90
C MET A 50 -1.84 -1.24 -14.41
N ALA A 51 -1.01 -0.63 -13.56
CA ALA A 51 -1.11 -0.75 -12.12
C ALA A 51 -2.43 -0.17 -11.57
N PHE A 52 -2.90 0.96 -12.09
CA PHE A 52 -4.21 1.51 -11.74
C PHE A 52 -5.33 0.51 -12.03
N CYS A 53 -5.37 -0.06 -13.24
CA CYS A 53 -6.38 -1.03 -13.64
C CYS A 53 -6.28 -2.34 -12.83
N SER A 54 -5.07 -2.87 -12.64
CA SER A 54 -4.85 -4.15 -11.96
C SER A 54 -5.09 -4.04 -10.46
N GLY A 55 -4.54 -3.01 -9.81
CA GLY A 55 -4.77 -2.71 -8.40
C GLY A 55 -6.24 -2.37 -8.12
N GLY A 56 -6.86 -1.57 -8.99
CA GLY A 56 -8.29 -1.27 -8.92
C GLY A 56 -9.15 -2.53 -8.99
N TYR A 57 -8.81 -3.48 -9.87
CA TYR A 57 -9.51 -4.78 -9.92
C TYR A 57 -9.33 -5.59 -8.64
N ALA A 58 -8.10 -5.75 -8.13
CA ALA A 58 -7.88 -6.46 -6.87
C ALA A 58 -8.66 -5.83 -5.71
N LEU A 59 -8.65 -4.50 -5.60
CA LEU A 59 -9.39 -3.76 -4.58
C LEU A 59 -10.91 -3.93 -4.76
N PHE A 60 -11.40 -4.02 -5.99
CA PHE A 60 -12.80 -4.32 -6.26
C PHE A 60 -13.20 -5.71 -5.77
N THR A 61 -12.36 -6.73 -5.95
CA THR A 61 -12.63 -8.07 -5.42
C THR A 61 -12.67 -8.12 -3.89
N VAL A 62 -11.96 -7.23 -3.20
CA VAL A 62 -11.92 -7.16 -1.74
C VAL A 62 -13.08 -6.33 -1.17
N PHE A 63 -13.30 -5.14 -1.69
CA PHE A 63 -14.23 -4.16 -1.13
C PHE A 63 -15.62 -4.17 -1.79
N GLY A 64 -15.77 -4.74 -2.99
CA GLY A 64 -17.04 -4.80 -3.73
C GLY A 64 -17.61 -3.45 -4.18
N SER A 65 -16.88 -2.35 -3.95
CA SER A 65 -17.32 -0.99 -4.26
C SER A 65 -16.48 -0.38 -5.38
N LEU A 66 -17.14 -0.03 -6.48
CA LEU A 66 -16.48 0.58 -7.64
C LEU A 66 -15.79 1.91 -7.28
N THR A 67 -16.45 2.76 -6.48
CA THR A 67 -15.90 4.07 -6.08
C THR A 67 -14.65 3.93 -5.23
N ILE A 68 -14.66 3.02 -4.25
CA ILE A 68 -13.48 2.76 -3.40
C ILE A 68 -12.33 2.21 -4.27
N SER A 69 -12.65 1.33 -5.21
CA SER A 69 -11.68 0.69 -6.09
C SER A 69 -11.02 1.67 -7.05
N ILE A 70 -11.76 2.61 -7.62
CA ILE A 70 -11.21 3.66 -8.49
C ILE A 70 -10.29 4.59 -7.68
N SER A 71 -10.73 5.05 -6.51
CA SER A 71 -9.95 5.96 -5.67
C SER A 71 -8.65 5.32 -5.18
N LEU A 72 -8.73 4.10 -4.64
CA LEU A 72 -7.56 3.37 -4.16
C LEU A 72 -6.68 2.88 -5.32
N GLY A 73 -7.27 2.52 -6.46
CA GLY A 73 -6.55 2.21 -7.69
C GLY A 73 -5.71 3.40 -8.16
N PHE A 74 -6.25 4.62 -8.11
CA PHE A 74 -5.53 5.86 -8.48
C PHE A 74 -4.33 6.10 -7.57
N ILE A 75 -4.50 5.88 -6.27
CA ILE A 75 -3.40 5.94 -5.30
C ILE A 75 -2.34 4.89 -5.66
N TRP A 76 -2.74 3.66 -5.94
CA TRP A 76 -1.82 2.58 -6.29
C TRP A 76 -1.03 2.86 -7.59
N GLY A 77 -1.72 3.27 -8.66
CA GLY A 77 -1.06 3.68 -9.90
C GLY A 77 -0.11 4.86 -9.71
N SER A 78 -0.45 5.81 -8.84
CA SER A 78 0.43 6.93 -8.49
C SER A 78 1.67 6.49 -7.70
N ILE A 79 1.54 5.49 -6.82
CA ILE A 79 2.67 4.89 -6.10
C ILE A 79 3.63 4.23 -7.09
N ILE A 80 3.11 3.39 -8.00
CA ILE A 80 3.94 2.72 -9.02
C ILE A 80 4.61 3.76 -9.93
N PHE A 81 3.87 4.77 -10.41
CA PHE A 81 4.44 5.87 -11.19
C PHE A 81 5.60 6.56 -10.46
N ASN A 82 5.44 6.82 -9.16
CA ASN A 82 6.49 7.47 -8.36
C ASN A 82 7.72 6.57 -8.19
N LEU A 83 7.51 5.27 -7.94
CA LEU A 83 8.58 4.29 -7.80
C LEU A 83 9.37 4.13 -9.11
N ASP A 84 8.69 3.92 -10.23
CA ASP A 84 9.33 3.81 -11.55
C ASP A 84 10.16 5.06 -11.86
N ARG A 85 9.57 6.25 -11.66
CA ARG A 85 10.27 7.52 -11.85
C ARG A 85 11.47 7.66 -10.92
N PHE A 86 11.35 7.27 -9.65
CA PHE A 86 12.44 7.30 -8.68
C PHE A 86 13.61 6.42 -9.14
N PHE A 87 13.35 5.18 -9.55
CA PHE A 87 14.40 4.28 -10.03
C PHE A 87 15.10 4.80 -11.30
N ILE A 88 14.36 5.44 -12.20
CA ILE A 88 14.91 6.06 -13.40
C ILE A 88 15.79 7.27 -13.06
N LEU A 89 15.40 8.10 -12.09
CA LEU A 89 16.17 9.28 -11.67
C LEU A 89 17.51 8.89 -11.03
N THR A 90 17.49 7.91 -10.13
CA THR A 90 18.74 7.43 -9.50
C THR A 90 19.67 6.74 -10.51
N ALA A 91 19.13 6.25 -11.63
CA ALA A 91 19.96 5.59 -12.65
C ALA A 91 20.93 6.51 -13.39
N SER A 92 20.67 7.82 -13.47
CA SER A 92 21.56 8.75 -14.17
C SER A 92 22.69 9.31 -13.32
N GLN A 93 22.72 9.08 -12.00
CA GLN A 93 23.65 9.77 -11.08
C GLN A 93 24.95 9.00 -10.79
N ASN A 94 25.07 7.74 -11.22
CA ASN A 94 26.11 6.81 -10.72
C ASN A 94 27.07 6.28 -11.81
N LYS A 95 27.65 7.17 -12.64
CA LYS A 95 28.73 6.81 -13.57
C LYS A 95 30.14 7.12 -13.05
N SER A 96 30.28 7.52 -11.78
CA SER A 96 31.57 7.93 -11.22
C SER A 96 32.36 6.75 -10.62
N SER A 97 33.51 6.48 -11.25
CA SER A 97 34.76 5.86 -10.75
C SER A 97 34.95 4.33 -10.68
N SER A 98 33.92 3.48 -10.51
CA SER A 98 34.14 2.01 -10.45
C SER A 98 33.09 1.21 -11.21
N LYS A 99 33.53 0.38 -12.18
CA LYS A 99 32.67 -0.57 -12.90
C LYS A 99 31.89 -1.47 -11.93
N LEU A 100 32.47 -1.82 -10.78
CA LEU A 100 31.86 -2.70 -9.79
C LEU A 100 30.67 -2.02 -9.09
N GLN A 101 30.80 -0.74 -8.71
CA GLN A 101 29.71 0.03 -8.10
C GLN A 101 28.55 0.25 -9.08
N PHE A 102 28.86 0.46 -10.36
CA PHE A 102 27.87 0.55 -11.42
C PHE A 102 27.07 -0.76 -11.56
N TRP A 103 27.75 -1.91 -11.66
CA TRP A 103 27.10 -3.21 -11.79
C TRP A 103 26.27 -3.59 -10.56
N VAL A 104 26.80 -3.40 -9.35
CA VAL A 104 26.07 -3.66 -8.10
C VAL A 104 24.82 -2.78 -8.01
N GLY A 105 24.95 -1.48 -8.34
CA GLY A 105 23.81 -0.57 -8.36
C GLY A 105 22.75 -0.96 -9.40
N ALA A 106 23.16 -1.40 -10.59
CA ALA A 106 22.26 -1.81 -11.66
C ALA A 106 21.51 -3.11 -11.31
N VAL A 107 22.19 -4.11 -10.75
CA VAL A 107 21.59 -5.39 -10.35
C VAL A 107 20.58 -5.21 -9.22
N THR A 108 20.94 -4.48 -8.16
CA THR A 108 20.00 -4.22 -7.05
C THR A 108 18.72 -3.55 -7.54
N ARG A 109 18.82 -2.60 -8.48
CA ARG A 109 17.67 -1.94 -9.10
C ARG A 109 16.83 -2.89 -9.93
N LEU A 110 17.48 -3.71 -10.77
CA LEU A 110 16.77 -4.70 -11.60
C LEU A 110 16.00 -5.70 -10.73
N SER A 111 16.59 -6.15 -9.62
CA SER A 111 15.92 -7.04 -8.67
C SER A 111 14.65 -6.42 -8.07
N ILE A 112 14.69 -5.14 -7.70
CA ILE A 112 13.51 -4.44 -7.15
C ILE A 112 12.45 -4.24 -8.24
N ALA A 113 12.84 -3.85 -9.45
CA ALA A 113 11.90 -3.70 -10.57
C ALA A 113 11.23 -5.04 -10.95
N ILE A 114 11.98 -6.15 -10.92
CA ILE A 114 11.40 -7.49 -11.11
C ILE A 114 10.40 -7.82 -10.00
N LEU A 115 10.73 -7.53 -8.74
CA LEU A 115 9.82 -7.76 -7.60
C LEU A 115 8.51 -6.96 -7.76
N LEU A 116 8.61 -5.68 -8.13
CA LEU A 116 7.45 -4.83 -8.42
C LEU A 116 6.64 -5.37 -9.60
N GLY A 117 7.32 -5.83 -10.66
CA GLY A 117 6.69 -6.47 -11.81
C GLY A 117 5.86 -7.70 -11.40
N PHE A 118 6.35 -8.55 -10.49
CA PHE A 118 5.55 -9.66 -9.94
C PHE A 118 4.33 -9.18 -9.16
N ILE A 119 4.47 -8.14 -8.34
CA ILE A 119 3.38 -7.58 -7.54
C ILE A 119 2.28 -7.00 -8.44
N VAL A 120 2.66 -6.24 -9.47
CA VAL A 120 1.72 -5.63 -10.43
C VAL A 120 1.09 -6.68 -11.36
N ALA A 121 1.85 -7.72 -11.71
CA ALA A 121 1.39 -8.77 -12.61
C ALA A 121 0.27 -9.62 -12.01
N LYS A 122 0.31 -9.94 -10.72
CA LYS A 122 -0.64 -10.90 -10.11
C LYS A 122 -2.12 -10.48 -10.24
N PRO A 123 -2.52 -9.24 -9.89
CA PRO A 123 -3.90 -8.81 -10.11
C PRO A 123 -4.32 -8.80 -11.59
N LEU A 124 -3.38 -8.47 -12.50
CA LEU A 124 -3.66 -8.44 -13.93
C LEU A 124 -3.83 -9.85 -14.51
N GLU A 125 -3.02 -10.80 -14.05
CA GLU A 125 -3.12 -12.23 -14.35
C GLU A 125 -4.48 -12.79 -13.90
N LEU A 126 -4.91 -12.49 -12.68
CA LEU A 126 -6.23 -12.88 -12.17
C LEU A 126 -7.37 -12.27 -12.99
N ARG A 127 -7.20 -11.03 -13.46
CA ARG A 127 -8.19 -10.36 -14.30
C ARG A 127 -8.30 -11.02 -15.68
N LEU A 128 -7.17 -11.41 -16.27
CA LEU A 128 -7.14 -12.01 -17.60
C LEU A 128 -7.80 -13.40 -17.62
N PHE A 129 -7.55 -14.21 -16.59
CA PHE A 129 -8.11 -15.56 -16.46
C PHE A 129 -9.42 -15.60 -15.67
N GLU A 130 -10.15 -14.49 -15.58
CA GLU A 130 -11.34 -14.39 -14.72
C GLU A 130 -12.42 -15.43 -15.09
N SER A 131 -12.65 -15.66 -16.39
CA SER A 131 -13.60 -16.65 -16.88
C SER A 131 -13.23 -18.07 -16.46
N GLU A 132 -11.97 -18.45 -16.66
CA GLU A 132 -11.43 -19.77 -16.38
C GLU A 132 -11.43 -20.02 -14.87
N ILE A 133 -11.00 -19.02 -14.09
CA ILE A 133 -11.02 -19.04 -12.63
C ILE A 133 -12.46 -19.22 -12.12
N ASN A 134 -13.40 -18.44 -12.62
CA ASN A 134 -14.81 -18.54 -12.22
C ASN A 134 -15.39 -19.92 -12.57
N GLN A 135 -15.04 -20.46 -13.74
CA GLN A 135 -15.44 -21.81 -14.12
C GLN A 135 -14.85 -22.86 -13.16
N LYS A 136 -13.55 -22.77 -12.84
CA LYS A 136 -12.88 -23.69 -11.91
C LYS A 136 -13.47 -23.62 -10.50
N ILE A 137 -13.71 -22.41 -9.99
CA ILE A 137 -14.36 -22.21 -8.68
C ILE A 137 -15.77 -22.82 -8.69
N SER A 138 -16.54 -22.62 -9.78
CA SER A 138 -17.87 -23.21 -9.92
C SER A 138 -17.84 -24.74 -9.97
N GLN A 139 -16.80 -25.32 -10.59
CA GLN A 139 -16.63 -26.76 -10.69
C GLN A 139 -16.24 -27.34 -9.32
N GLN A 140 -15.25 -26.76 -8.66
CA GLN A 140 -14.83 -27.17 -7.32
C GLN A 140 -15.96 -27.05 -6.31
N ARG A 141 -16.79 -26.01 -6.41
CA ARG A 141 -17.98 -25.87 -5.55
C ARG A 141 -18.98 -27.01 -5.81
N ARG A 142 -19.28 -27.32 -7.07
CA ARG A 142 -20.16 -28.44 -7.43
C ARG A 142 -19.61 -29.79 -6.97
N GLU A 143 -18.29 -29.99 -7.03
CA GLU A 143 -17.63 -31.20 -6.53
C GLU A 143 -17.76 -31.30 -5.00
N ARG A 144 -17.49 -30.23 -4.25
CA ARG A 144 -17.67 -30.20 -2.79
C ARG A 144 -19.14 -30.43 -2.40
N GLU A 145 -20.09 -29.79 -3.08
CA GLU A 145 -21.52 -29.99 -2.83
C GLU A 145 -21.95 -31.44 -3.09
N ARG A 146 -21.39 -32.10 -4.13
CA ARG A 146 -21.62 -33.52 -4.40
C ARG A 146 -21.00 -34.42 -3.35
N GLU A 147 -19.79 -34.12 -2.88
CA GLU A 147 -19.13 -34.86 -1.81
C GLU A 147 -19.87 -34.74 -0.48
N GLU A 148 -20.33 -33.54 -0.13
CA GLU A 148 -21.19 -33.31 1.04
C GLU A 148 -22.53 -34.06 0.90
N SER A 149 -23.17 -33.98 -0.27
CA SER A 149 -24.41 -34.72 -0.55
C SER A 149 -24.21 -36.25 -0.43
N ARG A 150 -23.07 -36.78 -0.88
CA ARG A 150 -22.72 -38.20 -0.71
C ARG A 150 -22.53 -38.58 0.77
N LYS A 151 -21.85 -37.73 1.55
CA LYS A 151 -21.69 -37.94 3.00
C LYS A 151 -23.02 -37.92 3.72
N ASP A 152 -23.94 -37.03 3.32
CA ASP A 152 -25.28 -36.97 3.90
C ASP A 152 -26.13 -38.20 3.55
N GLN A 153 -26.01 -38.74 2.33
CA GLN A 153 -26.69 -39.98 1.92
C GLN A 153 -26.19 -41.23 2.66
N ASP A 154 -24.93 -41.26 3.10
CA ASP A 154 -24.33 -42.42 3.77
C ASP A 154 -24.56 -42.43 5.30
N THR A 155 -25.31 -41.44 5.81
CA THR A 155 -25.62 -41.35 7.24
C THR A 155 -26.53 -42.51 7.70
N PRO A 156 -26.38 -42.99 8.95
CA PRO A 156 -27.26 -44.02 9.52
C PRO A 156 -28.74 -43.63 9.46
N ASP A 157 -29.06 -42.35 9.63
CA ASP A 157 -30.41 -41.81 9.63
C ASP A 157 -31.05 -41.94 8.21
N VAL A 158 -30.32 -41.65 7.13
CA VAL A 158 -30.81 -41.84 5.74
C VAL A 158 -30.98 -43.32 5.41
N LYS A 159 -30.05 -44.18 5.81
CA LYS A 159 -30.20 -45.64 5.64
C LYS A 159 -31.43 -46.18 6.35
N ARG A 160 -31.71 -45.69 7.57
CA ARG A 160 -32.93 -46.05 8.32
C ARG A 160 -34.19 -45.54 7.63
N ILE A 161 -34.20 -44.31 7.10
CA ILE A 161 -35.34 -43.78 6.32
C ILE A 161 -35.65 -44.65 5.11
N ASN A 162 -34.63 -45.07 4.35
CA ASN A 162 -34.82 -45.96 3.19
C ASN A 162 -35.41 -47.31 3.61
N LYS A 163 -34.90 -47.90 4.69
CA LYS A 163 -35.43 -49.16 5.23
C LYS A 163 -36.88 -49.00 5.73
N ILE A 164 -37.22 -47.89 6.39
CA ILE A 164 -38.60 -47.60 6.81
C ILE A 164 -39.52 -47.47 5.59
N ASN A 165 -39.07 -46.87 4.48
CA ASN A 165 -39.88 -46.80 3.26
C ASN A 165 -40.19 -48.20 2.71
N GLU A 166 -39.19 -49.08 2.67
CA GLU A 166 -39.39 -50.48 2.26
C GLU A 166 -40.35 -51.23 3.21
N GLU A 167 -40.21 -51.04 4.53
CA GLU A 167 -41.11 -51.61 5.54
C GLU A 167 -42.55 -51.09 5.37
N ILE A 168 -42.75 -49.78 5.17
CA ILE A 168 -44.06 -49.17 4.93
C ILE A 168 -44.69 -49.70 3.63
N ASP A 169 -43.92 -49.82 2.55
CA ASP A 169 -44.44 -50.32 1.27
C ASP A 169 -44.94 -51.77 1.40
N ASN A 170 -44.19 -52.62 2.10
CA ASN A 170 -44.59 -54.00 2.37
C ASN A 170 -45.84 -54.08 3.26
N LEU A 171 -45.86 -53.34 4.37
CA LEU A 171 -47.00 -53.30 5.30
C LEU A 171 -48.25 -52.70 4.64
N THR A 172 -48.08 -51.74 3.74
CA THR A 172 -49.20 -51.14 2.99
C THR A 172 -49.80 -52.17 2.02
N ARG A 173 -48.98 -52.99 1.37
CA ARG A 173 -49.48 -54.10 0.54
C ARG A 173 -50.24 -55.13 1.37
N GLU A 174 -49.70 -55.53 2.52
CA GLU A 174 -50.35 -56.47 3.45
C GLU A 174 -51.66 -55.91 3.99
N LYS A 175 -51.69 -54.63 4.39
CA LYS A 175 -52.89 -53.93 4.84
C LYS A 175 -53.95 -53.88 3.73
N ASN A 176 -53.58 -53.59 2.49
CA ASN A 176 -54.52 -53.55 1.37
C ASN A 176 -55.14 -54.94 1.14
N GLN A 177 -54.33 -56.01 1.17
CA GLN A 177 -54.85 -57.38 1.07
C GLN A 177 -55.80 -57.74 2.22
N ALA A 178 -55.45 -57.37 3.46
CA ALA A 178 -56.31 -57.57 4.62
C ALA A 178 -57.60 -56.72 4.54
N SER A 179 -57.54 -55.52 3.98
CA SER A 179 -58.71 -54.65 3.78
C SER A 179 -59.65 -55.19 2.71
N ASP A 180 -59.12 -55.77 1.63
CA ASP A 180 -59.91 -56.44 0.60
C ASP A 180 -60.62 -57.68 1.19
N ALA A 181 -59.91 -58.44 2.03
CA ALA A 181 -60.48 -59.58 2.75
C ALA A 181 -61.55 -59.14 3.76
N LEU A 182 -61.35 -58.02 4.46
CA LEU A 182 -62.34 -57.42 5.36
C LEU A 182 -63.61 -57.01 4.61
N GLN A 183 -63.47 -56.40 3.43
CA GLN A 183 -64.62 -56.01 2.62
C GLN A 183 -65.44 -57.24 2.20
N LYS A 184 -64.78 -58.31 1.74
CA LYS A 184 -65.45 -59.59 1.41
C LYS A 184 -66.16 -60.18 2.63
N ALA A 185 -65.47 -60.27 3.78
CA ALA A 185 -66.05 -60.81 5.01
C ALA A 185 -67.26 -59.99 5.50
N ARG A 186 -67.26 -58.65 5.32
CA ARG A 186 -68.40 -57.78 5.63
C ARG A 186 -69.59 -58.06 4.74
N ILE A 187 -69.37 -58.20 3.43
CA ILE A 187 -70.43 -58.56 2.47
C ILE A 187 -71.02 -59.92 2.84
N ASP A 188 -70.18 -60.93 3.06
CA ASP A 188 -70.60 -62.27 3.45
C ASP A 188 -71.40 -62.29 4.76
N ALA A 189 -71.03 -61.44 5.73
CA ALA A 189 -71.75 -61.32 6.99
C ALA A 189 -73.13 -60.65 6.82
N ILE A 190 -73.22 -59.62 5.96
CA ILE A 190 -74.49 -58.92 5.66
C ILE A 190 -75.44 -59.84 4.91
N GLU A 191 -74.97 -60.55 3.88
CA GLU A 191 -75.78 -61.49 3.11
C GLU A 191 -76.33 -62.62 3.99
N GLU A 192 -75.55 -63.11 4.94
CA GLU A 192 -75.98 -64.11 5.93
C GLU A 192 -77.11 -63.57 6.82
N ILE A 193 -77.00 -62.33 7.30
CA ILE A 193 -78.03 -61.68 8.15
C ILE A 193 -79.31 -61.41 7.35
N GLU A 194 -79.20 -61.02 6.08
CA GLU A 194 -80.33 -60.78 5.17
C GLU A 194 -81.02 -62.08 4.69
N GLY A 195 -80.45 -63.25 5.00
CA GLY A 195 -80.98 -64.54 4.55
C GLY A 195 -80.69 -64.88 3.10
N LYS A 196 -79.76 -64.17 2.46
CA LYS A 196 -79.21 -64.47 1.12
C LYS A 196 -77.94 -65.32 1.18
N GLY A 197 -77.37 -65.48 2.37
CA GLY A 197 -76.20 -66.30 2.65
C GLY A 197 -76.51 -67.80 2.71
N VAL A 198 -75.59 -68.56 3.30
CA VAL A 198 -75.54 -70.03 3.20
C VAL A 198 -76.69 -70.69 3.96
N THR A 199 -77.20 -70.07 5.03
CA THR A 199 -78.32 -70.63 5.81
C THR A 199 -79.70 -70.34 5.20
N GLY A 200 -79.81 -69.38 4.28
CA GLY A 200 -81.08 -69.00 3.63
C GLY A 200 -82.14 -68.42 4.58
N LYS A 201 -81.77 -68.05 5.82
CA LYS A 201 -82.69 -67.55 6.85
C LYS A 201 -82.23 -66.19 7.37
N ALA A 202 -83.12 -65.20 7.33
CA ALA A 202 -82.82 -63.88 7.87
C ALA A 202 -82.74 -63.90 9.41
N GLY A 203 -81.75 -63.20 9.97
CA GLY A 203 -81.58 -63.02 11.41
C GLY A 203 -80.18 -63.35 11.95
N VAL A 204 -79.97 -63.07 13.24
CA VAL A 204 -78.65 -63.20 13.90
C VAL A 204 -78.53 -64.57 14.58
N GLY A 205 -78.30 -65.61 13.77
CA GLY A 205 -78.01 -66.97 14.23
C GLY A 205 -76.55 -67.19 14.68
N THR A 206 -76.20 -68.44 15.02
CA THR A 206 -74.83 -68.82 15.43
C THR A 206 -73.80 -68.58 14.32
N ILE A 207 -74.15 -68.89 13.07
CA ILE A 207 -73.29 -68.68 11.89
C ILE A 207 -73.10 -67.19 11.59
N ALA A 208 -74.16 -66.38 11.71
CA ALA A 208 -74.07 -64.93 11.59
C ALA A 208 -73.15 -64.32 12.67
N LYS A 209 -73.23 -64.80 13.92
CA LYS A 209 -72.32 -64.38 15.01
C LYS A 209 -70.87 -64.78 14.75
N GLU A 210 -70.61 -65.95 14.18
CA GLU A 210 -69.27 -66.40 13.81
C GLU A 210 -68.68 -65.53 12.68
N ARG A 211 -69.47 -65.22 11.64
CA ARG A 211 -69.06 -64.29 10.58
C ARG A 211 -68.79 -62.89 11.11
N GLN A 212 -69.61 -62.40 12.02
CA GLN A 212 -69.41 -61.10 12.67
C GLN A 212 -68.13 -61.08 13.51
N LYS A 213 -67.82 -62.17 14.23
CA LYS A 213 -66.57 -62.33 14.97
C LYS A 213 -65.35 -62.41 14.04
N ASN A 214 -65.50 -63.03 12.86
CA ASN A 214 -64.46 -63.07 11.84
C ASN A 214 -64.17 -61.65 11.29
N VAL A 215 -65.22 -60.87 10.98
CA VAL A 215 -65.09 -59.46 10.59
C VAL A 215 -64.35 -58.65 11.67
N GLU A 216 -64.74 -58.81 12.94
CA GLU A 216 -64.08 -58.11 14.06
C GLU A 216 -62.60 -58.51 14.19
N THR A 217 -62.26 -59.77 13.92
CA THR A 217 -60.88 -60.28 13.99
C THR A 217 -60.03 -59.68 12.86
N ILE A 218 -60.53 -59.65 11.64
CA ILE A 218 -59.83 -59.06 10.49
C ILE A 218 -59.72 -57.54 10.66
N GLU A 219 -60.74 -56.87 11.19
CA GLU A 219 -60.72 -55.45 11.48
C GLU A 219 -59.66 -55.08 12.54
N LYS A 220 -59.49 -55.91 13.57
CA LYS A 220 -58.36 -55.79 14.53
C LYS A 220 -57.01 -55.93 13.85
N SER A 221 -56.87 -56.81 12.86
CA SER A 221 -55.63 -56.96 12.09
C SER A 221 -55.34 -55.73 11.21
N VAL A 222 -56.34 -55.21 10.49
CA VAL A 222 -56.19 -54.01 9.66
C VAL A 222 -55.83 -52.79 10.50
N THR A 223 -56.48 -52.60 11.65
CA THR A 223 -56.17 -51.49 12.57
C THR A 223 -54.78 -51.64 13.22
N PHE A 224 -54.35 -52.86 13.52
CA PHE A 224 -52.99 -53.14 13.99
C PHE A 224 -51.93 -52.76 12.95
N LEU A 225 -52.10 -53.18 11.68
CA LEU A 225 -51.20 -52.82 10.58
C LEU A 225 -51.16 -51.30 10.35
N ASP A 226 -52.31 -50.62 10.44
CA ASP A 226 -52.39 -49.17 10.30
C ASP A 226 -51.61 -48.44 11.41
N ASN A 227 -51.72 -48.90 12.65
CA ASN A 227 -50.97 -48.35 13.78
C ASN A 227 -49.45 -48.50 13.58
N ILE A 228 -48.98 -49.66 13.10
CA ILE A 228 -47.56 -49.88 12.80
C ILE A 228 -47.09 -48.90 11.72
N ILE A 229 -47.85 -48.75 10.63
CA ILE A 229 -47.51 -47.82 9.55
C ILE A 229 -47.44 -46.38 10.09
N GLN A 230 -48.39 -45.96 10.94
CA GLN A 230 -48.38 -44.64 11.56
C GLN A 230 -47.16 -44.41 12.45
N ASP A 231 -46.74 -45.41 13.23
CA ASP A 231 -45.56 -45.30 14.09
C ASP A 231 -44.26 -45.24 13.27
N LEU A 232 -44.15 -46.03 12.20
CA LEU A 232 -43.04 -45.93 11.25
C LEU A 232 -43.00 -44.57 10.54
N LEU A 233 -44.16 -43.99 10.18
CA LEU A 233 -44.25 -42.65 9.61
C LEU A 233 -43.82 -41.57 10.61
N LYS A 234 -44.16 -41.70 11.90
CA LYS A 234 -43.67 -40.80 12.95
C LYS A 234 -42.16 -40.91 13.12
N GLU A 235 -41.60 -42.13 13.14
CA GLU A 235 -40.15 -42.35 13.20
C GLU A 235 -39.46 -41.69 12.00
N LYS A 236 -39.92 -41.98 10.78
CA LYS A 236 -39.43 -41.35 9.54
C LYS A 236 -39.45 -39.83 9.60
N ASN A 237 -40.57 -39.23 10.00
CA ASN A 237 -40.71 -37.78 10.09
C ASN A 237 -39.76 -37.18 11.15
N SER A 238 -39.51 -37.89 12.26
CA SER A 238 -38.55 -37.45 13.27
C SER A 238 -37.11 -37.48 12.77
N LEU A 239 -36.74 -38.51 11.99
CA LEU A 239 -35.42 -38.62 11.36
C LEU A 239 -35.22 -37.54 10.29
N ILE A 240 -36.22 -37.30 9.44
CA ILE A 240 -36.19 -36.21 8.44
C ILE A 240 -36.01 -34.86 9.14
N LYS A 241 -36.74 -34.61 10.24
CA LYS A 241 -36.63 -33.35 10.99
C LYS A 241 -35.25 -33.16 11.62
N LYS A 242 -34.64 -34.24 12.14
CA LYS A 242 -33.28 -34.26 12.69
C LYS A 242 -32.22 -34.03 11.62
N GLN A 243 -32.45 -34.54 10.41
CA GLN A 243 -31.58 -34.28 9.27
C GLN A 243 -31.72 -32.83 8.79
N GLN A 244 -32.92 -32.30 8.66
CA GLN A 244 -33.16 -30.90 8.28
C GLN A 244 -32.59 -29.91 9.30
N SER A 245 -32.72 -30.17 10.60
CA SER A 245 -32.14 -29.31 11.63
C SER A 245 -30.60 -29.30 11.60
N SER A 246 -29.97 -30.45 11.34
CA SER A 246 -28.51 -30.54 11.19
C SER A 246 -27.98 -29.87 9.91
N LEU A 247 -28.74 -29.92 8.80
CA LEU A 247 -28.43 -29.18 7.57
C LEU A 247 -28.60 -27.66 7.73
N SER A 248 -29.62 -27.22 8.47
CA SER A 248 -29.89 -25.78 8.73
C SER A 248 -28.78 -25.11 9.54
N ILE A 249 -28.13 -25.85 10.45
CA ILE A 249 -27.00 -25.37 11.25
C ILE A 249 -25.70 -25.34 10.43
N LYS A 250 -25.56 -26.24 9.46
CA LYS A 250 -24.37 -26.34 8.60
C LYS A 250 -24.40 -25.44 7.38
N THR A 251 -25.57 -24.96 6.94
CA THR A 251 -25.66 -24.04 5.81
C THR A 251 -25.17 -22.67 6.30
N PRO A 252 -23.92 -22.26 6.04
CA PRO A 252 -23.56 -20.88 6.30
C PRO A 252 -24.50 -20.08 5.40
N GLN A 253 -25.16 -19.07 5.97
CA GLN A 253 -25.96 -18.11 5.22
C GLN A 253 -25.40 -17.93 3.82
N LYS A 254 -26.28 -18.10 2.83
CA LYS A 254 -26.09 -17.79 1.42
C LYS A 254 -25.68 -16.31 1.29
N LYS A 255 -24.45 -15.97 1.67
CA LYS A 255 -23.83 -14.68 1.42
C LYS A 255 -23.50 -14.71 -0.05
N GLU A 256 -24.43 -14.17 -0.81
CA GLU A 256 -24.39 -13.87 -2.24
C GLU A 256 -23.29 -12.86 -2.62
N TRP A 257 -22.36 -12.58 -1.71
CA TRP A 257 -21.22 -11.69 -1.90
C TRP A 257 -19.92 -12.49 -1.86
N GLN A 258 -19.16 -12.34 -2.95
CA GLN A 258 -17.87 -12.94 -3.28
C GLN A 258 -17.98 -14.22 -4.12
N GLU A 259 -18.13 -14.01 -5.45
CA GLU A 259 -17.21 -14.67 -6.38
C GLU A 259 -15.83 -14.77 -5.70
N GLY A 260 -15.30 -15.99 -5.53
CA GLY A 260 -14.33 -16.36 -4.48
C GLY A 260 -13.34 -15.27 -4.04
N SER A 261 -13.00 -15.28 -2.75
CA SER A 261 -11.98 -14.41 -2.17
C SER A 261 -10.73 -14.35 -3.06
N LEU A 262 -9.97 -13.26 -3.01
CA LEU A 262 -8.72 -13.14 -3.78
C LEU A 262 -7.82 -14.37 -3.63
N LEU A 263 -7.80 -14.99 -2.44
CA LEU A 263 -7.09 -16.23 -2.18
C LEU A 263 -7.70 -17.45 -2.92
N ASP A 264 -9.02 -17.55 -3.00
CA ASP A 264 -9.71 -18.61 -3.76
C ASP A 264 -9.40 -18.48 -5.25
N ARG A 265 -9.34 -17.24 -5.76
CA ARG A 265 -8.98 -16.96 -7.16
C ARG A 265 -7.53 -17.33 -7.46
N ILE A 266 -6.60 -16.99 -6.57
CA ILE A 266 -5.19 -17.40 -6.68
C ILE A 266 -5.08 -18.94 -6.66
N SER A 267 -5.77 -19.59 -5.72
CA SER A 267 -5.74 -21.05 -5.57
C SER A 267 -6.37 -21.75 -6.78
N ALA A 268 -7.46 -21.20 -7.33
CA ALA A 268 -8.11 -21.70 -8.53
C ALA A 268 -7.21 -21.54 -9.77
N LEU A 269 -6.51 -20.41 -9.90
CA LEU A 269 -5.56 -20.19 -10.99
C LEU A 269 -4.34 -21.13 -10.89
N GLU A 270 -3.84 -21.40 -9.68
CA GLU A 270 -2.78 -22.37 -9.46
C GLU A 270 -3.24 -23.80 -9.80
N ALA A 271 -4.47 -24.16 -9.41
CA ALA A 271 -5.07 -25.44 -9.76
C ALA A 271 -5.25 -25.59 -11.28
N LEU A 272 -5.75 -24.55 -11.96
CA LEU A 272 -5.84 -24.54 -13.44
C LEU A 272 -4.47 -24.70 -14.10
N SER A 273 -3.45 -24.04 -13.56
CA SER A 273 -2.08 -24.16 -14.06
C SER A 273 -1.46 -25.54 -13.78
N LYS A 274 -1.95 -26.29 -12.78
CA LYS A 274 -1.52 -27.68 -12.53
C LYS A 274 -2.25 -28.68 -13.43
N ASP A 275 -3.53 -28.42 -13.72
CA ASP A 275 -4.38 -29.32 -14.50
C ASP A 275 -4.11 -29.22 -16.01
N ASP A 276 -3.81 -28.02 -16.52
CA ASP A 276 -3.55 -27.80 -17.95
C ASP A 276 -2.15 -27.16 -18.19
N PRO A 277 -1.22 -27.87 -18.86
CA PRO A 277 0.11 -27.34 -19.16
C PRO A 277 0.07 -26.11 -20.08
N ALA A 278 -0.94 -25.97 -20.95
CA ALA A 278 -1.09 -24.81 -21.82
C ALA A 278 -1.42 -23.55 -21.00
N ILE A 279 -2.30 -23.67 -20.00
CA ILE A 279 -2.62 -22.58 -19.06
C ILE A 279 -1.37 -22.22 -18.25
N ALA A 280 -0.61 -23.21 -17.78
CA ALA A 280 0.63 -22.98 -17.03
C ALA A 280 1.67 -22.17 -17.83
N ILE A 281 1.87 -22.55 -19.09
CA ILE A 281 2.79 -21.85 -20.00
C ILE A 281 2.30 -20.44 -20.27
N THR A 282 1.00 -20.29 -20.57
CA THR A 282 0.38 -18.99 -20.86
C THR A 282 0.50 -18.04 -19.67
N ASN A 283 0.18 -18.52 -18.47
CA ASN A 283 0.34 -17.79 -17.22
C ASN A 283 1.79 -17.28 -17.08
N LYS A 284 2.79 -18.18 -17.14
CA LYS A 284 4.21 -17.81 -17.02
C LYS A 284 4.64 -16.81 -18.10
N LEU A 285 4.17 -16.96 -19.33
CA LEU A 285 4.49 -16.05 -20.44
C LEU A 285 3.92 -14.65 -20.20
N ILE A 286 2.69 -14.55 -19.70
CA ILE A 286 2.07 -13.25 -19.37
C ILE A 286 2.80 -12.60 -18.20
N THR A 287 3.10 -13.34 -17.12
CA THR A 287 3.86 -12.81 -15.99
C THR A 287 5.22 -12.28 -16.46
N LEU A 288 5.93 -13.05 -17.29
CA LEU A 288 7.23 -12.66 -17.84
C LEU A 288 7.11 -11.42 -18.73
N LEU A 289 6.08 -11.35 -19.58
CA LEU A 289 5.82 -10.19 -20.44
C LEU A 289 5.59 -8.92 -19.62
N LEU A 290 4.79 -8.99 -18.56
CA LEU A 290 4.52 -7.85 -17.68
C LEU A 290 5.77 -7.40 -16.93
N ILE A 291 6.58 -8.34 -16.44
CA ILE A 291 7.88 -8.04 -15.84
C ILE A 291 8.80 -7.36 -16.86
N ILE A 292 8.86 -7.85 -18.10
CA ILE A 292 9.67 -7.24 -19.16
C ILE A 292 9.24 -5.79 -19.42
N ILE A 293 7.94 -5.53 -19.46
CA ILE A 293 7.41 -4.18 -19.66
C ILE A 293 7.77 -3.29 -18.46
N GLU A 294 7.68 -3.80 -17.23
CA GLU A 294 8.04 -3.06 -16.01
C GLU A 294 9.53 -2.71 -15.95
N ILE A 295 10.41 -3.64 -16.31
CA ILE A 295 11.86 -3.38 -16.30
C ILE A 295 12.34 -2.58 -17.51
N ALA A 296 11.52 -2.42 -18.55
CA ALA A 296 11.92 -1.79 -19.81
C ALA A 296 12.50 -0.37 -19.64
N PRO A 297 11.91 0.54 -18.84
CA PRO A 297 12.46 1.88 -18.64
C PRO A 297 13.89 1.85 -18.04
N VAL A 298 14.11 0.94 -17.08
CA VAL A 298 15.41 0.76 -16.41
C VAL A 298 16.40 0.10 -17.37
N LEU A 299 15.97 -0.93 -18.09
CA LEU A 299 16.79 -1.66 -19.05
C LEU A 299 17.29 -0.75 -20.18
N VAL A 300 16.40 0.06 -20.75
CA VAL A 300 16.76 1.05 -21.79
C VAL A 300 17.80 2.01 -21.24
N LYS A 301 17.67 2.47 -19.99
CA LYS A 301 18.62 3.42 -19.38
C LYS A 301 19.98 2.79 -19.07
N ILE A 302 20.03 1.50 -18.73
CA ILE A 302 21.29 0.76 -18.53
C ILE A 302 21.99 0.47 -19.86
N LEU A 303 21.23 0.07 -20.89
CA LEU A 303 21.78 -0.29 -22.21
C LEU A 303 22.15 0.93 -23.06
N SER A 304 21.53 2.07 -22.81
CA SER A 304 21.81 3.30 -23.54
C SER A 304 23.22 3.81 -23.23
N LYS A 305 24.02 4.03 -24.28
CA LYS A 305 25.31 4.70 -24.19
C LYS A 305 25.12 6.18 -23.84
N GLU A 306 26.22 6.81 -23.40
CA GLU A 306 26.27 8.25 -23.13
C GLU A 306 25.84 9.06 -24.36
N GLY A 307 24.63 9.61 -24.27
CA GLY A 307 24.02 10.44 -25.30
C GLY A 307 24.47 11.89 -25.21
N LEU A 308 24.11 12.69 -26.23
CA LEU A 308 24.38 14.13 -26.23
C LEU A 308 23.77 14.84 -25.02
N TYR A 309 22.59 14.39 -24.59
CA TYR A 309 21.91 14.89 -23.39
C TYR A 309 22.79 14.77 -22.13
N GLU A 310 23.40 13.61 -21.90
CA GLU A 310 24.21 13.38 -20.68
C GLU A 310 25.45 14.29 -20.66
N LYS A 311 26.10 14.49 -21.82
CA LYS A 311 27.25 15.40 -21.95
C LYS A 311 26.88 16.86 -21.71
N LEU A 312 25.72 17.30 -22.21
CA LEU A 312 25.24 18.66 -22.01
C LEU A 312 24.83 18.89 -20.55
N LEU A 313 24.17 17.90 -19.94
CA LEU A 313 23.81 17.94 -18.53
C LEU A 313 25.05 18.02 -17.64
N GLU A 314 26.08 17.21 -17.91
CA GLU A 314 27.35 17.25 -17.18
C GLU A 314 28.03 18.62 -17.31
N LYS A 315 28.09 19.16 -18.54
CA LYS A 315 28.63 20.50 -18.77
C LYS A 315 27.87 21.57 -17.98
N GLU A 316 26.55 21.51 -17.96
CA GLU A 316 25.72 22.48 -17.24
C GLU A 316 25.85 22.34 -15.71
N ILE A 317 26.06 21.11 -15.20
CA ILE A 317 26.39 20.89 -13.79
C ILE A 317 27.76 21.51 -13.46
N ILE A 318 28.78 21.28 -14.29
CA ILE A 318 30.12 21.84 -14.11
C ILE A 318 30.07 23.38 -14.16
N ASP A 319 29.36 23.96 -15.13
CA ASP A 319 29.22 25.40 -15.28
C ASP A 319 28.54 26.02 -14.03
N ARG A 320 27.50 25.37 -13.49
CA ARG A 320 26.86 25.79 -12.23
C ARG A 320 27.82 25.70 -11.03
N MET A 321 28.55 24.60 -10.89
CA MET A 321 29.54 24.44 -9.82
C MET A 321 30.62 25.52 -9.89
N ASN A 322 31.09 25.85 -11.10
CA ASN A 322 32.08 26.91 -11.30
C ASN A 322 31.52 28.29 -10.90
N GLN A 323 30.27 28.60 -11.27
CA GLN A 323 29.62 29.85 -10.86
C GLN A 323 29.45 29.95 -9.34
N GLU A 324 29.03 28.88 -8.67
CA GLU A 324 28.93 28.87 -7.21
C GLU A 324 30.29 29.05 -6.54
N ASN A 325 31.33 28.40 -7.05
CA ASN A 325 32.69 28.55 -6.53
C ASN A 325 33.22 29.98 -6.72
N LEU A 326 32.95 30.62 -7.87
CA LEU A 326 33.27 32.02 -8.11
C LEU A 326 32.52 32.95 -7.16
N GLY A 327 31.23 32.70 -6.91
CA GLY A 327 30.42 33.44 -5.94
C GLY A 327 31.01 33.37 -4.52
N LYS A 328 31.36 32.16 -4.06
CA LYS A 328 32.03 31.94 -2.77
C LYS A 328 33.38 32.66 -2.68
N MET A 329 34.14 32.73 -3.77
CA MET A 329 35.39 33.49 -3.82
C MET A 329 35.13 35.00 -3.70
N ALA A 330 34.15 35.53 -4.45
CA ALA A 330 33.77 36.93 -4.39
C ALA A 330 33.28 37.35 -2.99
N GLU A 331 32.48 36.52 -2.32
CA GLU A 331 32.03 36.75 -0.94
C GLU A 331 33.21 36.80 0.05
N LYS A 332 34.18 35.89 -0.08
CA LYS A 332 35.40 35.89 0.73
C LYS A 332 36.22 37.17 0.53
N GLU A 333 36.42 37.59 -0.71
CA GLU A 333 37.14 38.83 -1.01
C GLU A 333 36.40 40.07 -0.47
N LEU A 334 35.07 40.09 -0.57
CA LEU A 334 34.25 41.16 0.02
C LEU A 334 34.37 41.19 1.56
N SER A 335 34.42 40.02 2.22
CA SER A 335 34.63 39.93 3.67
C SER A 335 35.99 40.49 4.08
N LYS A 336 37.06 40.09 3.39
CA LYS A 336 38.41 40.64 3.62
C LYS A 336 38.45 42.15 3.42
N MET A 337 37.81 42.67 2.37
CA MET A 337 37.73 44.11 2.13
C MET A 337 36.99 44.85 3.25
N LYS A 338 35.91 44.26 3.80
CA LYS A 338 35.21 44.83 4.97
C LYS A 338 36.09 44.84 6.21
N GLU A 339 36.82 43.75 6.48
CA GLU A 339 37.78 43.67 7.59
C GLU A 339 38.90 44.70 7.45
N LEU A 340 39.49 44.84 6.26
CA LEU A 340 40.49 45.85 5.97
C LEU A 340 39.95 47.28 6.18
N LYS A 341 38.72 47.55 5.73
CA LYS A 341 38.06 48.84 5.95
C LYS A 341 37.82 49.11 7.43
N ASN A 342 37.38 48.11 8.19
CA ASN A 342 37.21 48.24 9.64
C ASN A 342 38.54 48.46 10.34
N PHE A 343 39.61 47.79 9.89
CA PHE A 343 40.96 48.01 10.41
C PHE A 343 41.47 49.42 10.12
N GLN A 344 41.25 49.94 8.90
CA GLN A 344 41.55 51.33 8.55
C GLN A 344 40.79 52.32 9.44
N LEU A 345 39.48 52.13 9.65
CA LEU A 345 38.67 52.95 10.54
C LEU A 345 39.18 52.92 11.99
N ASN A 346 39.58 51.74 12.48
CA ASN A 346 40.15 51.62 13.82
C ASN A 346 41.50 52.35 13.95
N ILE A 347 42.36 52.30 12.93
CA ILE A 347 43.61 53.08 12.93
C ILE A 347 43.32 54.58 12.92
N GLU A 348 42.38 55.05 12.09
CA GLU A 348 41.98 56.45 12.06
C GLU A 348 41.45 56.92 13.42
N ALA A 349 40.60 56.13 14.06
CA ALA A 349 40.10 56.42 15.41
C ALA A 349 41.24 56.50 16.44
N LEU A 350 42.20 55.58 16.40
CA LEU A 350 43.36 55.56 17.29
C LEU A 350 44.31 56.74 17.05
N MET A 351 44.50 57.16 15.79
CA MET A 351 45.25 58.37 15.46
C MET A 351 44.59 59.62 16.02
N ILE A 352 43.26 59.73 15.92
CA ILE A 352 42.50 60.84 16.50
C ILE A 352 42.67 60.85 18.02
N GLU A 353 42.58 59.70 18.68
CA GLU A 353 42.78 59.59 20.13
C GLU A 353 44.21 59.96 20.55
N TYR A 354 45.22 59.52 19.79
CA TYR A 354 46.62 59.89 20.01
C TYR A 354 46.83 61.41 19.88
N ILE A 355 46.26 62.05 18.86
CA ILE A 355 46.33 63.51 18.68
C ILE A 355 45.70 64.21 19.88
N ARG A 356 44.50 63.79 20.32
CA ARG A 356 43.85 64.36 21.52
C ARG A 356 44.68 64.19 22.79
N LEU A 357 45.31 63.02 22.99
CA LEU A 357 46.20 62.78 24.12
C LEU A 357 47.44 63.68 24.07
N ARG A 358 48.02 63.86 22.88
CA ARG A 358 49.16 64.76 22.66
C ARG A 358 48.79 66.21 22.99
N GLU A 359 47.63 66.69 22.54
CA GLU A 359 47.12 68.03 22.87
C GLU A 359 46.93 68.19 24.38
N ARG A 360 46.23 67.25 25.04
CA ARG A 360 46.04 67.27 26.49
C ARG A 360 47.36 67.25 27.27
N ASN A 361 48.35 66.49 26.81
CA ASN A 361 49.67 66.46 27.44
C ASN A 361 50.45 67.76 27.20
N LYS A 362 50.31 68.40 26.04
CA LYS A 362 50.88 69.70 25.76
C LYS A 362 50.29 70.76 26.71
N GLU A 363 48.96 70.81 26.84
CA GLU A 363 48.27 71.68 27.79
C GLU A 363 48.76 71.46 29.22
N LYS A 364 48.87 70.21 29.68
CA LYS A 364 49.40 69.87 31.00
C LYS A 364 50.87 70.32 31.20
N ILE A 365 51.71 70.20 30.17
CA ILE A 365 53.10 70.64 30.25
C ILE A 365 53.17 72.17 30.34
N GLU A 366 52.36 72.89 29.55
CA GLU A 366 52.23 74.35 29.63
C GLU A 366 51.76 74.79 31.02
N ASP A 367 50.75 74.11 31.60
CA ASP A 367 50.28 74.35 32.97
C ASP A 367 51.37 74.08 34.02
N ILE A 368 52.13 72.99 33.90
CA ILE A 368 53.23 72.65 34.82
C ILE A 368 54.36 73.67 34.72
N GLN A 369 54.73 74.10 33.50
CA GLN A 369 55.75 75.12 33.29
C GLN A 369 55.32 76.46 33.90
N MET A 370 54.05 76.85 33.71
CA MET A 370 53.49 78.08 34.27
C MET A 370 53.46 78.03 35.81
N ASN A 371 53.09 76.88 36.41
CA ASN A 371 53.13 76.70 37.86
C ASN A 371 54.55 76.69 38.44
N LYS A 372 55.52 76.04 37.77
CA LYS A 372 56.93 76.06 38.20
C LYS A 372 57.53 77.47 38.12
N ALA A 373 57.25 78.21 37.05
CA ALA A 373 57.69 79.60 36.92
C ALA A 373 57.14 80.45 38.08
N LYS A 374 55.86 80.30 38.40
CA LYS A 374 55.22 81.00 39.53
C LYS A 374 55.89 80.70 40.88
N ASN A 375 56.26 79.45 41.15
CA ASN A 375 56.98 79.09 42.37
C ASN A 375 58.40 79.68 42.42
N ILE A 376 59.13 79.71 41.30
CA ILE A 376 60.48 80.30 41.25
C ILE A 376 60.44 81.80 41.52
N TYR A 377 59.45 82.51 40.97
CA TYR A 377 59.28 83.95 41.26
C TYR A 377 59.00 84.19 42.75
N GLN A 378 58.16 83.37 43.40
CA GLN A 378 57.94 83.47 44.85
C GLN A 378 59.22 83.21 45.67
N GLN A 379 60.00 82.23 45.27
CA GLN A 379 61.24 81.87 45.97
C GLN A 379 62.33 82.95 45.78
N HIS A 380 62.41 83.53 44.58
CA HIS A 380 63.28 84.68 44.30
C HIS A 380 62.85 85.91 45.12
N ASP A 381 61.55 86.18 45.26
CA ASP A 381 61.06 87.28 46.11
C ASP A 381 61.44 87.07 47.59
N GLU A 382 61.36 85.84 48.11
CA GLU A 382 61.82 85.50 49.47
C GLU A 382 63.33 85.66 49.64
N GLU A 383 64.13 85.17 48.68
CA GLU A 383 65.59 85.30 48.71
C GLU A 383 66.05 86.75 48.58
N THR A 384 65.37 87.55 47.75
CA THR A 384 65.66 88.99 47.58
C THR A 384 65.32 89.76 48.87
N ALA A 385 64.21 89.42 49.53
CA ALA A 385 63.86 89.98 50.83
C ALA A 385 64.91 89.65 51.92
N ASN A 386 65.43 88.41 51.91
CA ASN A 386 66.51 88.00 52.81
C ASN A 386 67.85 88.67 52.48
N PHE A 387 68.19 88.84 51.21
CA PHE A 387 69.40 89.54 50.79
C PHE A 387 69.37 91.03 51.16
N ILE A 388 68.23 91.71 50.97
CA ILE A 388 68.04 93.10 51.42
C ILE A 388 68.23 93.22 52.95
N LYS A 389 67.75 92.23 53.72
CA LYS A 389 67.97 92.16 55.16
C LYS A 389 69.46 92.02 55.51
N LEU A 390 70.19 91.15 54.80
CA LEU A 390 71.62 90.90 55.02
C LEU A 390 72.50 92.10 54.61
N CYS A 391 72.17 92.78 53.51
CA CYS A 391 72.85 94.02 53.11
C CYS A 391 72.63 95.14 54.13
N ARG A 392 71.44 95.24 54.73
CA ARG A 392 71.16 96.18 55.83
C ARG A 392 72.03 95.88 57.04
N GLU A 393 72.25 94.60 57.37
CA GLU A 393 73.19 94.19 58.44
C GLU A 393 74.66 94.49 58.10
N ARG A 394 75.07 94.39 56.83
CA ARG A 394 76.47 94.58 56.42
C ARG A 394 76.87 96.04 56.21
N VAL A 395 75.95 96.90 55.78
CA VAL A 395 76.17 98.36 55.74
C VAL A 395 76.42 98.89 57.15
N ASN A 396 75.66 98.41 58.14
CA ASN A 396 75.90 98.76 59.55
C ASN A 396 77.29 98.34 60.05
N ASN A 397 77.91 97.30 59.47
CA ASN A 397 79.24 96.81 59.88
C ASN A 397 80.42 97.44 59.10
N TYR A 398 80.19 98.25 58.05
CA TYR A 398 81.28 98.94 57.30
C TYR A 398 81.40 100.43 57.63
N GLU A 399 80.43 101.03 58.32
CA GLU A 399 80.64 102.32 58.99
C GLU A 399 81.79 102.23 60.02
N ASP A 400 82.10 101.04 60.53
CA ASP A 400 83.11 100.80 61.58
C ASP A 400 84.58 100.67 61.09
N LEU A 401 84.88 100.77 59.79
CA LEU A 401 86.21 100.40 59.25
C LEU A 401 86.87 101.40 58.27
N VAL A 402 86.39 102.64 58.18
CA VAL A 402 87.01 103.72 57.35
C VAL A 402 87.51 104.92 58.18
N ASP A 403 87.67 104.76 59.50
CA ASP A 403 88.48 105.66 60.34
C ASP A 403 89.99 105.35 60.23
#